data_AF-A0A5J4VMZ2-F1
#
_entry.id   AF-A0A5J4VMZ2-F1
#
_cell.length_a   1.000
_cell.length_b   1.000
_cell.length_c   1.000
_cell.angle_alpha   90.00
_cell.angle_beta   90.00
_cell.angle_gamma   90.00
#
_symmetry.space_group_name_H-M   'P 1'
#
loop_
_entity.id
_entity.type
_entity.pdbx_description
1 polymer ?
#
loop_
_entity_poly.entity_id
_entity_poly.type
_entity_poly.pdbx_seq_one_letter_code
_entity_poly.pdbx_strand_id
1 'polypeptide(L)'
;RPDVSQEFGYKEIVVATELTNTHPSNFLWEQDRATLGIVQPGLYEISLGIYGKHRQSAQLLVNGETVLVAFANRPSSPSRSQAPAPFQSSHSPTSGGLSGVAGTTLLDFIALPPNARLSISYGEGMEGAEGFIALRKIC
;
A
#
# COMPACT_ATOMS: atom_id res chain seq x y z
N ARG A 1 -6.81 12.71 22.73
CA ARG A 1 -5.81 12.85 21.65
C ARG A 1 -6.59 12.63 20.36
N PRO A 2 -6.84 13.65 19.52
CA PRO A 2 -7.66 13.46 18.33
C PRO A 2 -6.90 12.63 17.31
N ASP A 3 -7.64 11.74 16.66
CA ASP A 3 -7.18 10.79 15.66
C ASP A 3 -6.88 11.53 14.34
N VAL A 4 -5.64 11.44 13.86
CA VAL A 4 -5.13 12.20 12.71
C VAL A 4 -5.65 11.62 11.37
N SER A 5 -6.45 10.56 11.42
CA SER A 5 -7.04 9.93 10.23
C SER A 5 -8.28 10.65 9.66
N GLN A 6 -8.82 11.69 10.33
CA GLN A 6 -10.03 12.39 9.87
C GLN A 6 -9.83 13.57 8.91
N GLU A 7 -8.59 14.01 8.62
CA GLU A 7 -8.38 15.24 7.82
C GLU A 7 -7.98 14.98 6.35
N PHE A 8 -7.83 13.72 5.94
CA PHE A 8 -7.55 13.35 4.55
C PHE A 8 -8.50 12.22 4.16
N GLY A 9 -9.27 12.40 3.08
CA GLY A 9 -10.32 11.48 2.63
C GLY A 9 -9.77 10.15 2.09
N TYR A 10 -9.26 9.29 2.97
CA TYR A 10 -8.80 7.95 2.63
C TYR A 10 -9.97 6.96 2.58
N LYS A 11 -10.04 6.16 1.51
CA LYS A 11 -11.01 5.07 1.34
C LYS A 11 -10.29 3.72 1.44
N GLU A 12 -10.89 2.73 2.08
CA GLU A 12 -10.31 1.39 2.20
C GLU A 12 -10.42 0.62 0.86
N ILE A 13 -9.38 -0.15 0.52
CA ILE A 13 -9.34 -0.99 -0.68
C ILE A 13 -9.90 -2.37 -0.35
N VAL A 14 -10.90 -2.79 -1.12
CA VAL A 14 -11.31 -4.19 -1.15
C VAL A 14 -10.35 -4.97 -2.06
N VAL A 15 -9.65 -5.95 -1.50
CA VAL A 15 -8.82 -6.86 -2.30
C VAL A 15 -9.76 -7.81 -3.04
N ALA A 16 -10.02 -7.52 -4.31
CA ALA A 16 -11.09 -8.16 -5.06
C ALA A 16 -10.81 -9.62 -5.47
N THR A 17 -9.54 -10.03 -5.59
CA THR A 17 -9.19 -11.37 -6.11
C THR A 17 -7.90 -11.88 -5.49
N GLU A 18 -7.94 -13.11 -4.98
CA GLU A 18 -6.73 -13.86 -4.60
C GLU A 18 -6.17 -14.58 -5.84
N LEU A 19 -4.90 -14.30 -6.16
CA LEU A 19 -4.20 -14.98 -7.26
C LEU A 19 -3.49 -16.26 -6.80
N THR A 20 -2.85 -16.23 -5.63
CA THR A 20 -2.10 -17.37 -5.08
C THR A 20 -1.95 -17.20 -3.57
N ASN A 21 -2.22 -18.27 -2.81
CA ASN A 21 -2.01 -18.32 -1.37
C ASN A 21 -1.34 -19.65 -0.98
N THR A 22 -0.05 -19.59 -0.69
CA THR A 22 0.75 -20.77 -0.37
C THR A 22 0.69 -21.15 1.11
N HIS A 23 0.00 -20.37 1.95
CA HIS A 23 -0.12 -20.63 3.38
C HIS A 23 -1.48 -20.18 3.91
N PRO A 24 -2.59 -20.83 3.47
CA PRO A 24 -3.96 -20.39 3.72
C PRO A 24 -4.39 -20.48 5.20
N SER A 25 -3.69 -21.25 6.02
CA SER A 25 -3.89 -21.25 7.48
C SER A 25 -3.35 -20.00 8.17
N ASN A 26 -2.50 -19.23 7.48
CA ASN A 26 -1.90 -18.00 7.99
C ASN A 26 -2.45 -16.75 7.31
N PHE A 27 -2.59 -16.80 5.98
CA PHE A 27 -3.11 -15.69 5.17
C PHE A 27 -4.60 -15.91 4.90
N LEU A 28 -5.43 -15.20 5.66
CA LEU A 28 -6.89 -15.27 5.57
C LEU A 28 -7.38 -14.14 4.69
N TRP A 29 -7.68 -14.46 3.43
CA TRP A 29 -8.40 -13.57 2.53
C TRP A 29 -9.84 -14.04 2.39
N GLU A 30 -10.77 -13.08 2.38
CA GLU A 30 -12.17 -13.33 2.10
C GLU A 30 -12.61 -12.36 1.01
N GLN A 31 -13.40 -12.86 0.07
CA GLN A 31 -14.02 -12.03 -0.94
C GLN A 31 -14.86 -10.93 -0.29
N ASP A 32 -14.85 -9.74 -0.90
CA ASP A 32 -15.59 -8.55 -0.46
C ASP A 32 -15.17 -7.97 0.91
N ARG A 33 -14.08 -8.48 1.51
CA ARG A 33 -13.46 -7.86 2.69
C ARG A 33 -12.28 -6.99 2.30
N ALA A 34 -12.22 -5.81 2.90
CA ALA A 34 -11.11 -4.88 2.76
C ALA A 34 -9.90 -5.20 3.68
N THR A 35 -10.02 -6.29 4.45
CA THR A 35 -9.00 -6.70 5.42
C THR A 35 -8.45 -8.08 5.08
N LEU A 36 -7.13 -8.25 5.26
CA LEU A 36 -6.41 -9.51 5.20
C LEU A 36 -6.07 -9.94 6.62
N GLY A 37 -6.50 -11.12 7.03
CA GLY A 37 -6.15 -11.70 8.33
C GLY A 37 -4.80 -12.40 8.27
N ILE A 38 -3.95 -12.16 9.28
CA ILE A 38 -2.66 -12.81 9.46
C ILE A 38 -2.65 -13.49 10.83
N VAL A 39 -2.70 -14.82 10.84
CA VAL A 39 -2.86 -15.58 12.09
C VAL A 39 -1.58 -15.59 12.92
N GLN A 40 -0.46 -15.94 12.31
CA GLN A 40 0.81 -16.11 13.03
C GLN A 40 1.54 -14.78 13.18
N PRO A 41 2.12 -14.49 14.35
CA PRO A 41 3.06 -13.38 14.48
C PRO A 41 4.33 -13.65 13.68
N GLY A 42 5.12 -12.61 13.47
CA GLY A 42 6.44 -12.74 12.86
C GLY A 42 6.85 -11.54 12.02
N LEU A 43 7.96 -11.70 11.30
CA LEU A 43 8.40 -10.72 10.32
C LEU A 43 7.85 -11.09 8.94
N TYR A 44 7.24 -10.12 8.28
CA TYR A 44 6.64 -10.27 6.97
C TYR A 44 7.27 -9.29 6.00
N GLU A 45 7.61 -9.77 4.82
CA GLU A 45 7.84 -8.93 3.65
C GLU A 45 6.47 -8.60 3.04
N ILE A 46 6.24 -7.31 2.78
CA ILE A 46 5.09 -6.82 2.05
C ILE A 46 5.55 -6.14 0.77
N SER A 47 4.92 -6.52 -0.34
CA SER A 47 5.01 -5.80 -1.60
C SER A 47 3.64 -5.26 -1.97
N LEU A 48 3.54 -3.97 -2.22
CA LEU A 48 2.29 -3.28 -2.56
C LEU A 48 2.54 -2.39 -3.78
N GLY A 49 1.63 -2.38 -4.74
CA GLY A 49 1.66 -1.46 -5.86
C GLY A 49 0.29 -0.84 -6.09
N ILE A 50 0.23 0.47 -6.34
CA ILE A 50 -0.98 1.15 -6.81
C ILE A 50 -0.66 1.99 -8.03
N TYR A 51 -1.49 1.85 -9.05
CA TYR A 51 -1.36 2.44 -10.37
C TYR A 51 -2.65 3.15 -10.75
N GLY A 52 -2.53 4.39 -11.21
CA GLY A 52 -3.68 5.22 -11.53
C GLY A 52 -3.30 6.48 -12.30
N LYS A 53 -4.32 7.22 -12.73
CA LYS A 53 -4.14 8.48 -13.49
C LYS A 53 -3.84 9.69 -12.59
N HIS A 54 -4.27 9.63 -11.34
CA HIS A 54 -4.14 10.71 -10.37
C HIS A 54 -3.02 10.46 -9.38
N ARG A 55 -2.70 11.45 -8.53
CA ARG A 55 -1.62 11.35 -7.55
C ARG A 55 -1.87 10.15 -6.62
N GLN A 56 -0.92 9.22 -6.61
CA GLN A 56 -1.06 8.00 -5.84
C GLN A 56 -0.64 8.23 -4.38
N SER A 57 -1.53 7.89 -3.45
CA SER A 57 -1.23 7.81 -2.03
C SER A 57 -1.92 6.60 -1.42
N ALA A 58 -1.16 5.77 -0.73
CA ALA A 58 -1.63 4.56 -0.08
C ALA A 58 -1.15 4.50 1.36
N GLN A 59 -1.98 4.02 2.27
CA GLN A 59 -1.58 3.68 3.63
C GLN A 59 -1.77 2.19 3.85
N LEU A 60 -0.82 1.57 4.55
CA LEU A 60 -1.00 0.25 5.12
C LEU A 60 -1.37 0.42 6.59
N LEU A 61 -2.46 -0.23 6.98
CA LEU A 61 -2.95 -0.26 8.34
C LEU A 61 -2.77 -1.66 8.92
N VAL A 62 -2.26 -1.72 10.16
CA VAL A 62 -2.21 -2.94 10.98
C VAL A 62 -3.14 -2.73 12.15
N ASN A 63 -4.19 -3.56 12.25
CA ASN A 63 -5.21 -3.45 13.30
C ASN A 63 -5.87 -2.06 13.38
N GLY A 64 -5.99 -1.37 12.24
CA GLY A 64 -6.55 -0.01 12.17
C GLY A 64 -5.54 1.11 12.41
N GLU A 65 -4.29 0.80 12.75
CA GLU A 65 -3.23 1.80 12.92
C GLU A 65 -2.38 1.91 11.66
N THR A 66 -2.15 3.13 11.17
CA THR A 66 -1.28 3.35 9.99
C THR A 66 0.17 3.04 10.35
N VAL A 67 0.76 2.07 9.67
CA VAL A 67 2.16 1.67 9.87
C VAL A 67 3.08 2.12 8.73
N LEU A 68 2.56 2.20 7.50
CA LEU A 68 3.32 2.63 6.33
C LEU A 68 2.47 3.55 5.46
N VAL A 69 3.13 4.51 4.83
CA VAL A 69 2.49 5.38 3.85
C VAL A 69 3.37 5.51 2.61
N ALA A 70 2.78 5.19 1.45
CA ALA A 70 3.40 5.32 0.15
C ALA A 70 2.79 6.51 -0.59
N PHE A 71 3.63 7.40 -1.13
CA PHE A 71 3.20 8.56 -1.90
C PHE A 71 3.99 8.67 -3.21
N ALA A 72 3.31 8.94 -4.31
CA ALA A 72 3.95 9.37 -5.54
C ALA A 72 4.47 10.80 -5.37
N ASN A 73 5.80 10.95 -5.33
CA ASN A 73 6.43 12.26 -5.48
C ASN A 73 6.40 12.67 -6.95
N ARG A 74 5.80 13.83 -7.25
CA ARG A 74 6.18 14.57 -8.47
C ARG A 74 7.64 15.00 -8.27
N PRO A 75 8.48 15.04 -9.32
CA PRO A 75 9.76 15.71 -9.22
C PRO A 75 9.50 17.20 -8.93
N SER A 76 9.49 17.58 -7.66
CA SER A 76 9.59 18.98 -7.26
C SER A 76 11.01 19.41 -7.57
N SER A 77 11.13 20.56 -8.26
CA SER A 77 12.37 21.33 -8.49
C SER A 77 13.42 21.13 -7.39
N PRO A 78 14.73 21.02 -7.72
CA PRO A 78 15.76 20.59 -6.77
C PRO A 78 15.86 21.55 -5.58
N SER A 79 15.20 21.20 -4.48
CA SER A 79 15.35 21.90 -3.20
C SER A 79 16.52 21.26 -2.45
N ARG A 80 17.54 22.09 -2.17
CA ARG A 80 18.89 21.72 -1.73
C ARG A 80 18.99 21.32 -0.25
N SER A 81 17.91 20.91 0.39
CA SER A 81 17.93 20.57 1.82
C SER A 81 16.70 19.79 2.21
N GLN A 82 16.80 18.45 2.19
CA GLN A 82 16.07 17.58 3.11
C GLN A 82 16.64 16.16 3.04
N ALA A 83 16.61 15.50 4.20
CA ALA A 83 17.11 14.17 4.50
C ALA A 83 16.72 13.10 3.45
N PRO A 84 17.44 11.97 3.36
CA PRO A 84 17.10 10.89 2.43
C PRO A 84 15.64 10.46 2.63
N ALA A 85 14.80 10.69 1.63
CA ALA A 85 13.43 10.23 1.62
C ALA A 85 13.44 8.69 1.58
N PRO A 86 12.64 7.99 2.41
CA PRO A 86 12.56 6.54 2.34
C PRO A 86 11.92 6.16 0.99
N PHE A 87 12.68 5.38 0.22
CA PHE A 87 12.28 4.52 -0.90
C PHE A 87 11.26 5.08 -1.90
N GLN A 88 11.74 5.56 -3.06
CA GLN A 88 10.90 6.04 -4.17
C GLN A 88 11.33 5.42 -5.51
N SER A 89 10.47 4.61 -6.12
CA SER A 89 10.44 4.40 -7.57
C SER A 89 9.18 5.05 -8.13
N SER A 90 9.31 6.29 -8.63
CA SER A 90 8.24 6.94 -9.39
C SER A 90 8.48 6.72 -10.88
N HIS A 91 7.63 5.93 -11.53
CA HIS A 91 7.60 5.88 -12.98
C HIS A 91 6.85 7.09 -13.50
N SER A 92 7.59 8.08 -13.99
CA SER A 92 7.02 9.20 -14.75
C SER A 92 6.57 8.66 -16.11
N PRO A 93 5.36 9.01 -16.61
CA PRO A 93 4.95 8.60 -17.94
C PRO A 93 5.88 9.27 -18.96
N THR A 94 6.77 8.48 -19.56
CA THR A 94 7.56 8.90 -20.71
C THR A 94 6.61 9.22 -21.86
N SER A 95 6.89 10.31 -22.57
CA SER A 95 6.18 10.83 -23.75
C SER A 95 6.30 9.91 -24.98
N GLY A 96 5.98 8.63 -24.83
CA GLY A 96 6.17 7.59 -25.84
C GLY A 96 5.16 6.46 -25.65
N GLY A 97 3.91 6.71 -26.03
CA GLY A 97 2.94 5.66 -26.38
C GLY A 97 2.30 4.84 -25.26
N LEU A 98 2.83 4.85 -24.03
CA LEU A 98 2.18 4.21 -22.88
C LEU A 98 1.23 5.21 -22.22
N SER A 99 -0.06 4.87 -22.18
CA SER A 99 -1.13 5.61 -21.48
C SER A 99 -0.62 6.13 -20.14
N GLY A 100 -0.90 7.40 -19.81
CA GLY A 100 -0.34 8.16 -18.68
C GLY A 100 -0.72 7.69 -17.28
N VAL A 101 -0.61 6.39 -17.02
CA VAL A 101 -0.76 5.73 -15.73
C VAL A 101 0.62 5.73 -15.08
N ALA A 102 0.75 6.47 -13.98
CA ALA A 102 1.90 6.36 -13.09
C ALA A 102 1.53 5.40 -11.95
N GLY A 103 2.53 4.89 -11.24
CA GLY A 103 2.31 4.05 -10.07
C GLY A 103 3.37 4.26 -9.01
N THR A 104 3.03 3.85 -7.80
CA THR A 104 3.95 3.75 -6.68
C THR A 104 3.96 2.31 -6.19
N THR A 105 5.16 1.77 -6.05
CA THR A 105 5.39 0.45 -5.47
C THR A 105 6.15 0.61 -4.17
N LEU A 106 5.78 -0.20 -3.18
CA LEU A 106 6.39 -0.31 -1.88
C LEU A 106 6.88 -1.76 -1.72
N LEU A 107 8.09 -1.91 -1.21
CA LEU A 107 8.61 -3.17 -0.68
C LEU A 107 9.16 -2.85 0.71
N ASP A 108 8.63 -3.51 1.74
CA ASP A 108 9.03 -3.27 3.12
C ASP A 108 8.91 -4.52 3.98
N PHE A 109 9.43 -4.46 5.20
CA PHE A 109 9.40 -5.53 6.18
C PHE A 109 8.70 -5.06 7.45
N ILE A 110 7.62 -5.74 7.84
CA ILE A 110 6.79 -5.39 8.99
C ILE A 110 6.73 -6.53 9.99
N ALA A 111 6.90 -6.20 11.27
CA ALA A 111 6.66 -7.14 12.36
C ALA A 111 5.16 -7.13 12.71
N LEU A 112 4.50 -8.28 12.60
CA LEU A 112 3.08 -8.41 12.87
C LEU A 112 2.82 -9.15 14.20
N PRO A 113 1.87 -8.67 15.01
CA PRO A 113 1.39 -9.40 16.17
C PRO A 113 0.56 -10.62 15.75
N PRO A 114 0.25 -11.54 16.68
CA PRO A 114 -0.70 -12.62 16.41
C PRO A 114 -2.07 -12.07 16.02
N ASN A 115 -2.73 -12.73 15.06
CA ASN A 115 -4.06 -12.36 14.56
C ASN A 115 -4.15 -10.91 14.06
N ALA A 116 -3.09 -10.43 13.40
CA ALA A 116 -3.07 -9.10 12.81
C ALA A 116 -4.08 -8.98 11.67
N ARG A 117 -4.70 -7.80 11.54
CA ARG A 117 -5.55 -7.42 10.41
C ARG A 117 -4.82 -6.38 9.59
N LEU A 118 -4.52 -6.69 8.35
CA LEU A 118 -3.97 -5.73 7.40
C LEU A 118 -5.10 -5.13 6.59
N SER A 119 -5.06 -3.82 6.38
CA SER A 119 -5.85 -3.19 5.33
C SER A 119 -5.08 -2.09 4.64
N ILE A 120 -5.53 -1.74 3.44
CA ILE A 120 -4.92 -0.68 2.65
C ILE A 120 -5.97 0.40 2.45
N SER A 121 -5.58 1.65 2.64
CA SER A 121 -6.41 2.79 2.27
C SER A 121 -5.74 3.63 1.20
N TYR A 122 -6.53 4.32 0.38
CA TYR A 122 -6.05 5.19 -0.69
C TYR A 122 -6.63 6.59 -0.60
N GLY A 123 -5.85 7.58 -1.02
CA GLY A 123 -6.28 8.98 -1.00
C GLY A 123 -7.24 9.34 -2.12
N GLU A 124 -7.91 10.49 -1.97
CA GLU A 124 -8.89 10.99 -2.93
C GLU A 124 -8.40 11.02 -4.40
N GLY A 125 -9.32 10.76 -5.33
CA GLY A 125 -9.05 10.80 -6.77
C GLY A 125 -8.44 9.53 -7.36
N MET A 126 -8.25 8.46 -6.59
CA MET A 126 -7.81 7.15 -7.11
C MET A 126 -8.96 6.21 -7.50
N GLU A 127 -10.09 6.77 -7.93
CA GLU A 127 -11.21 5.99 -8.45
C GLU A 127 -10.79 5.27 -9.74
N GLY A 128 -10.96 3.94 -9.77
CA GLY A 128 -10.48 3.11 -10.89
C GLY A 128 -8.97 2.86 -10.89
N ALA A 129 -8.26 3.13 -9.79
CA ALA A 129 -6.88 2.67 -9.64
C ALA A 129 -6.83 1.15 -9.50
N GLU A 130 -5.76 0.56 -10.04
CA GLU A 130 -5.48 -0.86 -9.95
C GLU A 130 -4.22 -1.08 -9.10
N GLY A 131 -4.11 -2.24 -8.49
CA GLY A 131 -2.99 -2.53 -7.63
C GLY A 131 -2.87 -3.99 -7.28
N PHE A 132 -1.81 -4.30 -6.55
CA PHE A 132 -1.56 -5.62 -6.02
C PHE A 132 -0.98 -5.51 -4.61
N ILE A 133 -1.21 -6.56 -3.82
CA ILE A 133 -0.51 -6.80 -2.56
C ILE A 133 0.02 -8.23 -2.57
N ALA A 134 1.26 -8.41 -2.13
CA ALA A 134 1.86 -9.69 -1.88
C ALA A 134 2.46 -9.68 -0.47
N LEU A 135 2.32 -10.81 0.23
CA LEU A 135 2.81 -11.01 1.58
C LEU A 135 3.62 -12.29 1.63
N ARG A 136 4.78 -12.23 2.30
CA ARG A 136 5.63 -13.38 2.51
C ARG A 136 6.12 -13.40 3.95
N LYS A 137 5.82 -14.49 4.66
CA LYS A 137 6.37 -14.71 6.00
C LYS A 137 7.86 -15.00 5.90
N ILE A 138 8.67 -14.33 6.71
CA ILE A 138 10.12 -14.49 6.75
C ILE A 138 10.55 -15.36 7.93
N CYS A 139 10.06 -15.05 9.13
CA CYS A 139 10.27 -15.82 10.35
C CYS A 139 9.08 -15.68 11.31
#